data_AF-A0AAN8FBP3-F1
#
_entry.id   AF-A0AAN8FBP3-F1
#
_cell.length_a   1.000
_cell.length_b   1.000
_cell.length_c   1.000
_cell.angle_alpha   90.00
_cell.angle_beta   90.00
_cell.angle_gamma   90.00
#
_symmetry.space_group_name_H-M   'P 1'
#
loop_
_entity.id
_entity.type
_entity.pdbx_description
1 polymer ?
#
loop_
_entity_poly.entity_id
_entity_poly.type
_entity_poly.pdbx_seq_one_letter_code
_entity_poly.pdbx_strand_id
1 'polypeptide(L)'
;MRTDGATTLGLLPFAFLGPLVWLVIHFINGKDHSYSKVAVMLLFFVPQLCVNLVNNIRVITFLSACGNFIILLAIALVTKELIIHEKYSHSSLPAVTNFSGVTIAAGGLMYAFEGQAMVLALENRLQRASDMVGLTGVLCTSMNVVMLVYAFLGFFGYLTFGPSVAGSLTLNLPNSNLMAAVKLLLVAKIFFGSALQLYVIISILSPPLTARFFKASPRQAAISEYVLRIVLTAFSLTVAVCVPNLYDIIPLVGITAGMLLSLILPSILHTLMFLPIVLSEEKKVMRAVFLIIENTALFVLGWTFLATGLYSSIGSIVSNNH
;
A
#
# COMPACT_ATOMS: atom_id res chain seq x y z
N MET A 1 -0.68 -19.07 -19.17
CA MET A 1 0.11 -17.85 -18.93
C MET A 1 -0.53 -17.11 -17.76
N ARG A 2 0.02 -17.24 -16.55
CA ARG A 2 -0.56 -16.60 -15.36
C ARG A 2 0.53 -16.39 -14.30
N THR A 3 1.45 -15.51 -14.62
CA THR A 3 2.38 -14.91 -13.66
C THR A 3 2.74 -13.57 -14.27
N ASP A 4 2.32 -12.48 -13.64
CA ASP A 4 3.08 -11.22 -13.57
C ASP A 4 2.34 -10.26 -12.63
N GLY A 5 3.03 -9.80 -11.58
CA GLY A 5 2.62 -8.63 -10.81
C GLY A 5 2.42 -8.77 -9.30
N ALA A 6 2.80 -9.87 -8.64
CA ALA A 6 2.38 -10.10 -7.24
C ALA A 6 3.40 -9.73 -6.13
N THR A 7 4.54 -9.11 -6.42
CA THR A 7 5.67 -9.18 -5.47
C THR A 7 6.05 -7.90 -4.74
N THR A 8 5.51 -6.73 -5.05
CA THR A 8 6.25 -5.49 -4.69
C THR A 8 5.67 -4.58 -3.61
N LEU A 9 4.39 -4.63 -3.21
CA LEU A 9 3.84 -3.51 -2.41
C LEU A 9 3.15 -3.83 -1.07
N GLY A 10 2.92 -5.10 -0.73
CA GLY A 10 2.54 -5.46 0.65
C GLY A 10 3.72 -5.43 1.65
N LEU A 11 4.91 -5.01 1.20
CA LEU A 11 6.19 -5.25 1.86
C LEU A 11 6.76 -4.00 2.54
N LEU A 12 5.93 -3.09 3.08
CA LEU A 12 6.47 -1.95 3.84
C LEU A 12 5.90 -1.74 5.25
N PRO A 13 5.54 -2.78 6.03
CA PRO A 13 5.11 -2.58 7.41
C PRO A 13 6.18 -1.84 8.24
N PHE A 14 7.48 -2.05 7.95
CA PHE A 14 8.58 -1.43 8.68
C PHE A 14 8.67 0.09 8.51
N ALA A 15 8.31 0.61 7.34
CA ALA A 15 8.30 2.04 7.08
C ALA A 15 7.24 2.76 7.94
N PHE A 16 6.11 2.11 8.21
CA PHE A 16 5.05 2.61 9.09
C PHE A 16 5.33 2.35 10.58
N LEU A 17 5.97 1.23 10.91
CA LEU A 17 6.32 0.87 12.28
C LEU A 17 7.33 1.84 12.89
N GLY A 18 8.40 2.19 12.17
CA GLY A 18 9.48 3.03 12.70
C GLY A 18 8.99 4.33 13.33
N PRO A 19 8.26 5.20 12.61
CA PRO A 19 7.77 6.47 13.13
C PRO A 19 6.76 6.33 14.28
N LEU A 20 5.82 5.37 14.18
CA LEU A 20 4.80 5.16 15.21
C LEU A 20 5.40 4.65 16.51
N VAL A 21 6.30 3.68 16.42
CA VAL A 21 7.01 3.12 17.56
C VAL A 21 7.95 4.15 18.17
N TRP A 22 8.70 4.90 17.36
CA TRP A 22 9.56 5.98 17.85
C TRP A 22 8.77 7.00 18.66
N LEU A 23 7.58 7.40 18.18
CA LEU A 23 6.73 8.35 18.88
C LEU A 23 6.20 7.77 20.20
N VAL A 24 5.79 6.50 20.22
CA VAL A 24 5.35 5.80 21.43
C VAL A 24 6.49 5.68 22.45
N ILE A 25 7.70 5.32 22.02
CA ILE A 25 8.87 5.21 22.90
C ILE A 25 9.22 6.58 23.50
N HIS A 26 9.23 7.64 22.67
CA HIS A 26 9.49 8.99 23.14
C HIS A 26 8.41 9.48 24.13
N PHE A 27 7.15 9.05 23.94
CA PHE A 27 6.07 9.36 24.88
C PHE A 27 6.21 8.62 26.21
N ILE A 28 6.61 7.34 26.19
CA ILE A 28 6.72 6.49 27.39
C ILE A 28 7.99 6.81 28.20
N ASN A 29 9.13 7.01 27.55
CA ASN A 29 10.44 7.09 28.22
C ASN A 29 10.88 8.53 28.56
N GLY A 30 10.14 9.55 28.13
CA GLY A 30 10.60 10.94 28.25
C GLY A 30 11.81 11.25 27.33
N LYS A 31 12.16 12.54 27.24
CA LYS A 31 13.04 13.13 26.20
C LYS A 31 14.49 12.59 26.12
N ASP A 32 14.93 11.71 27.01
CA ASP A 32 16.37 11.51 27.28
C ASP A 32 17.01 10.25 26.70
N HIS A 33 16.28 9.39 25.98
CA HIS A 33 16.87 8.23 25.29
C HIS A 33 16.68 8.33 23.78
N SER A 34 17.65 9.00 23.13
CA SER A 34 17.70 9.18 21.67
C SER A 34 18.15 7.88 20.99
N TYR A 35 17.28 6.88 20.92
CA TYR A 35 17.49 5.73 20.06
C TYR A 35 17.40 6.17 18.60
N SER A 36 18.42 5.82 17.80
CA SER A 36 18.37 6.04 16.35
C SER A 36 17.15 5.33 15.75
N LYS A 37 16.45 5.99 14.81
CA LYS A 37 15.26 5.43 14.12
C LYS A 37 15.54 4.03 13.56
N VAL A 38 16.75 3.81 13.06
CA VAL A 38 17.22 2.51 12.52
C VAL A 38 17.30 1.44 13.61
N ALA A 39 17.79 1.79 14.81
CA ALA A 39 17.85 0.86 15.93
C ALA A 39 16.45 0.40 16.38
N VAL A 40 15.48 1.32 16.39
CA VAL A 40 14.08 1.00 16.69
C VAL A 40 13.49 0.07 15.62
N MET A 41 13.76 0.33 14.33
CA MET A 41 13.33 -0.55 13.23
C MET A 41 13.91 -1.96 13.34
N LEU A 42 15.19 -2.09 13.68
CA LEU A 42 15.87 -3.38 13.88
C LEU A 42 15.35 -4.13 15.10
N LEU A 43 15.06 -3.44 16.21
CA LEU A 43 14.50 -4.06 17.40
C LEU A 43 13.12 -4.68 17.12
N PHE A 44 12.29 -3.99 16.33
CA PHE A 44 10.95 -4.45 15.95
C PHE A 44 10.95 -5.47 14.81
N PHE A 45 12.08 -5.64 14.09
CA PHE A 45 12.21 -6.65 13.04
C PHE A 45 12.04 -8.07 13.56
N VAL A 46 12.66 -8.41 14.70
CA VAL A 46 12.62 -9.78 15.23
C VAL A 46 11.20 -10.20 15.64
N PRO A 47 10.45 -9.42 16.45
CA PRO A 47 9.05 -9.73 16.75
C PRO A 47 8.18 -9.80 15.47
N GLN A 48 8.42 -8.90 14.51
CA GLN A 48 7.65 -8.86 13.27
C GLN A 48 7.92 -10.09 12.40
N LEU A 49 9.17 -10.55 12.34
CA LEU A 49 9.56 -11.78 11.66
C LEU A 49 8.88 -12.98 12.31
N CYS A 50 8.87 -13.09 13.64
CA CYS A 50 8.17 -14.15 14.36
C CYS A 50 6.68 -14.22 13.99
N VAL A 51 6.00 -13.08 13.92
CA VAL A 51 4.59 -12.99 13.50
C VAL A 51 4.41 -13.39 12.03
N ASN A 52 5.31 -12.93 11.16
CA ASN A 52 5.29 -13.26 9.72
C ASN A 52 5.60 -14.74 9.42
N LEU A 53 6.27 -15.45 10.34
CA LEU A 53 6.54 -16.88 10.23
C LEU A 53 5.32 -17.74 10.60
N VAL A 54 4.28 -17.18 11.22
CA VAL A 54 3.04 -17.91 11.49
C VAL A 54 2.41 -18.33 10.16
N ASN A 55 2.20 -19.64 9.98
CA ASN A 55 1.58 -20.21 8.77
C ASN A 55 0.14 -20.70 8.99
N ASN A 56 -0.48 -20.35 10.13
CA ASN A 56 -1.86 -20.75 10.41
C ASN A 56 -2.83 -19.68 9.94
N ILE A 57 -3.43 -19.89 8.76
CA ILE A 57 -4.40 -18.95 8.16
C ILE A 57 -5.56 -18.61 9.11
N ARG A 58 -6.03 -19.55 9.94
CA ARG A 58 -7.15 -19.28 10.85
C ARG A 58 -6.77 -18.22 11.90
N VAL A 59 -5.56 -18.34 12.44
CA VAL A 59 -5.02 -17.37 13.42
C VAL A 59 -4.81 -16.02 12.75
N ILE A 60 -4.20 -16.00 11.56
CA ILE A 60 -3.93 -14.76 10.81
C ILE A 60 -5.25 -14.04 10.47
N THR A 61 -6.25 -14.76 9.99
CA THR A 61 -7.56 -14.19 9.66
C THR A 61 -8.25 -13.62 10.89
N PHE A 62 -8.22 -14.33 12.02
CA PHE A 62 -8.79 -13.83 13.28
C PHE A 62 -8.07 -12.56 13.76
N LEU A 63 -6.73 -12.56 13.76
CA LEU A 63 -5.94 -11.40 14.12
C LEU A 63 -6.19 -10.20 13.19
N SER A 64 -6.32 -10.45 11.89
CA SER A 64 -6.66 -9.41 10.92
C SER A 64 -8.06 -8.86 11.12
N ALA A 65 -9.03 -9.69 11.51
CA ALA A 65 -10.38 -9.23 11.83
C ALA A 65 -10.34 -8.27 13.04
N CYS A 66 -9.60 -8.63 14.10
CA CYS A 66 -9.34 -7.72 15.22
C CYS A 66 -8.65 -6.42 14.76
N GLY A 67 -7.68 -6.52 13.85
CA GLY A 67 -7.01 -5.37 13.25
C GLY A 67 -7.97 -4.42 12.50
N ASN A 68 -9.01 -4.95 11.86
CA ASN A 68 -10.01 -4.12 11.19
C ASN A 68 -10.85 -3.30 12.19
N PHE A 69 -11.23 -3.89 13.33
CA PHE A 69 -11.88 -3.13 14.40
C PHE A 69 -10.99 -2.02 14.95
N ILE A 70 -9.68 -2.27 15.09
CA ILE A 70 -8.71 -1.25 15.48
C ILE A 70 -8.68 -0.10 14.46
N ILE A 71 -8.69 -0.39 13.16
CA ILE A 71 -8.76 0.65 12.12
C ILE A 71 -10.04 1.48 12.26
N LEU A 72 -11.20 0.85 12.43
CA LEU A 72 -12.47 1.57 12.57
C LEU A 72 -12.46 2.50 13.79
N LEU A 73 -11.92 2.02 14.92
CA LEU A 73 -11.74 2.84 16.11
C LEU A 73 -10.78 4.01 15.86
N ALA A 74 -9.64 3.76 15.20
CA ALA A 74 -8.68 4.81 14.87
C ALA A 74 -9.29 5.87 13.93
N ILE A 75 -10.06 5.46 12.91
CA ILE A 75 -10.77 6.37 12.02
C ILE A 75 -11.79 7.22 12.80
N ALA A 76 -12.56 6.61 13.69
CA ALA A 76 -13.55 7.32 14.50
C ALA A 76 -12.89 8.39 15.39
N LEU A 77 -11.76 8.04 16.03
CA LEU A 77 -11.03 8.96 16.90
C LEU A 77 -10.34 10.07 16.12
N VAL A 78 -9.69 9.76 15.00
CA VAL A 78 -9.14 10.77 14.10
C VAL A 78 -10.23 11.72 13.63
N THR A 79 -11.37 11.19 13.20
CA THR A 79 -12.52 11.99 12.76
C THR A 79 -13.01 12.93 13.87
N LYS A 80 -13.11 12.44 15.10
CA LYS A 80 -13.46 13.27 16.26
C LYS A 80 -12.48 14.45 16.41
N GLU A 81 -11.18 14.19 16.34
CA GLU A 81 -10.16 15.26 16.46
C GLU A 81 -10.25 16.27 15.31
N LEU A 82 -10.50 15.82 14.07
CA LEU A 82 -10.68 16.69 12.90
C LEU A 82 -11.93 17.59 13.00
N ILE A 83 -12.95 17.16 13.73
CA ILE A 83 -14.17 17.95 13.94
C ILE A 83 -13.97 19.00 15.04
N ILE A 84 -13.20 18.66 16.08
CA ILE A 84 -13.01 19.52 17.27
C ILE A 84 -11.95 20.60 17.04
N HIS A 85 -10.88 20.30 16.32
CA HIS A 85 -9.80 21.26 16.08
C HIS A 85 -10.25 22.42 15.19
N GLU A 86 -9.72 23.62 15.47
CA GLU A 86 -9.91 24.77 14.59
C GLU A 86 -9.37 24.47 13.18
N LYS A 87 -10.13 24.90 12.18
CA LYS A 87 -9.81 24.67 10.77
C LYS A 87 -9.22 25.94 10.19
N TYR A 88 -8.21 25.78 9.35
CA TYR A 88 -7.77 26.86 8.49
C TYR A 88 -8.89 27.27 7.53
N SER A 89 -8.93 28.56 7.18
CA SER A 89 -9.85 29.03 6.16
C SER A 89 -9.49 28.39 4.82
N HIS A 90 -10.47 27.83 4.11
CA HIS A 90 -10.25 27.20 2.80
C HIS A 90 -9.55 28.14 1.80
N SER A 91 -9.79 29.45 1.90
CA SER A 91 -9.18 30.46 1.01
C SER A 91 -7.72 30.78 1.36
N SER A 92 -7.24 30.37 2.54
CA SER A 92 -5.85 30.58 2.97
C SER A 92 -4.92 29.41 2.61
N LEU A 93 -5.47 28.29 2.15
CA LEU A 93 -4.70 27.10 1.79
C LEU A 93 -4.59 26.96 0.26
N PRO A 94 -3.42 26.61 -0.28
CA PRO A 94 -3.27 26.39 -1.70
C PRO A 94 -4.06 25.16 -2.14
N ALA A 95 -5.02 25.35 -3.05
CA ALA A 95 -5.86 24.26 -3.56
C ALA A 95 -5.10 23.28 -4.46
N VAL A 96 -4.05 23.77 -5.14
CA VAL A 96 -3.20 22.97 -6.02
C VAL A 96 -1.74 23.28 -5.68
N THR A 97 -0.92 22.25 -5.63
CA THR A 97 0.52 22.37 -5.48
C THR A 97 1.17 22.66 -6.85
N ASN A 98 2.36 22.12 -7.12
CA ASN A 98 3.00 22.16 -8.43
C ASN A 98 2.86 20.81 -9.14
N PHE A 99 3.28 20.73 -10.41
CA PHE A 99 3.19 19.49 -11.20
C PHE A 99 3.91 18.31 -10.52
N SER A 100 5.07 18.57 -9.88
CA SER A 100 5.81 17.58 -9.10
C SER A 100 4.98 17.05 -7.92
N GLY A 101 4.33 17.93 -7.17
CA GLY A 101 3.46 17.59 -6.05
C GLY A 101 2.21 16.82 -6.48
N VAL A 102 1.62 17.15 -7.63
CA VAL A 102 0.52 16.38 -8.23
C VAL A 102 0.96 14.96 -8.54
N THR A 103 2.16 14.78 -9.11
CA THR A 103 2.68 13.45 -9.41
C THR A 103 3.01 12.65 -8.14
N ILE A 104 3.59 13.27 -7.12
CA ILE A 104 3.83 12.63 -5.81
C ILE A 104 2.49 12.22 -5.18
N ALA A 105 1.47 13.09 -5.23
CA ALA A 105 0.13 12.77 -4.74
C ALA A 105 -0.52 11.61 -5.53
N ALA A 106 -0.37 11.59 -6.86
CA ALA A 106 -0.82 10.48 -7.70
C ALA A 106 -0.15 9.16 -7.29
N GLY A 107 1.15 9.19 -6.98
CA GLY A 107 1.86 8.06 -6.37
C GLY A 107 1.23 7.56 -5.08
N GLY A 108 0.99 8.48 -4.13
CA GLY A 108 0.35 8.14 -2.87
C GLY A 108 -1.07 7.57 -3.04
N LEU A 109 -1.85 8.11 -3.98
CA LEU A 109 -3.17 7.59 -4.34
C LEU A 109 -3.09 6.20 -4.95
N MET A 110 -2.15 5.97 -5.87
CA MET A 110 -1.95 4.66 -6.48
C MET A 110 -1.53 3.60 -5.46
N TYR A 111 -0.70 3.97 -4.48
CA TYR A 111 -0.38 3.11 -3.34
C TYR A 111 -1.61 2.84 -2.46
N ALA A 112 -2.42 3.86 -2.19
CA ALA A 112 -3.59 3.74 -1.32
C ALA A 112 -4.70 2.85 -1.89
N PHE A 113 -4.91 2.89 -3.21
CA PHE A 113 -5.89 2.06 -3.92
C PHE A 113 -5.34 0.74 -4.44
N GLU A 114 -4.18 0.33 -3.95
CA GLU A 114 -3.54 -0.86 -4.45
C GLU A 114 -4.21 -2.14 -3.92
N GLY A 115 -4.55 -3.03 -4.85
CA GLY A 115 -5.14 -4.32 -4.57
C GLY A 115 -5.20 -5.26 -5.77
N GLN A 116 -4.61 -4.87 -6.90
CA GLN A 116 -4.72 -5.53 -8.21
C GLN A 116 -4.23 -6.99 -8.14
N ALA A 117 -3.13 -7.24 -7.42
CA ALA A 117 -2.60 -8.60 -7.23
C ALA A 117 -3.53 -9.53 -6.44
N MET A 118 -4.44 -8.97 -5.63
CA MET A 118 -5.37 -9.74 -4.79
C MET A 118 -6.71 -9.99 -5.46
N VAL A 119 -7.02 -9.31 -6.57
CA VAL A 119 -8.29 -9.43 -7.29
C VAL A 119 -8.58 -10.89 -7.64
N LEU A 120 -7.64 -11.59 -8.29
CA LEU A 120 -7.85 -12.99 -8.68
C LEU A 120 -7.96 -13.94 -7.47
N ALA A 121 -7.19 -13.69 -6.42
CA ALA A 121 -7.27 -14.50 -5.21
C ALA A 121 -8.61 -14.31 -4.50
N LEU A 122 -9.15 -13.07 -4.51
CA LEU A 122 -10.46 -12.74 -3.96
C LEU A 122 -11.59 -13.35 -4.80
N GLU A 123 -11.51 -13.26 -6.12
CA GLU A 123 -12.46 -13.86 -7.06
C GLU A 123 -12.66 -15.36 -6.77
N ASN A 124 -11.54 -16.09 -6.60
CA ASN A 124 -11.54 -17.52 -6.29
C ASN A 124 -12.10 -17.88 -4.91
N ARG A 125 -12.33 -16.88 -4.03
CA ARG A 125 -12.87 -17.08 -2.68
C ARG A 125 -14.34 -16.69 -2.55
N LEU A 126 -14.93 -16.06 -3.57
CA LEU A 126 -16.35 -15.72 -3.59
C LEU A 126 -17.21 -16.96 -3.86
N GLN A 127 -18.41 -17.00 -3.27
CA GLN A 127 -19.39 -18.06 -3.57
C GLN A 127 -19.80 -18.06 -5.05
N ARG A 128 -19.91 -16.86 -5.64
CA ARG A 128 -20.14 -16.65 -7.06
C ARG A 128 -19.15 -15.62 -7.58
N ALA A 129 -18.25 -16.01 -8.48
CA ALA A 129 -17.24 -15.12 -9.06
C ALA A 129 -17.88 -13.92 -9.81
N SER A 130 -19.07 -14.10 -10.39
CA SER A 130 -19.84 -13.03 -11.04
C SER A 130 -20.19 -11.87 -10.11
N ASP A 131 -20.29 -12.10 -8.80
CA ASP A 131 -20.62 -11.07 -7.81
C ASP A 131 -19.43 -10.13 -7.55
N MET A 132 -18.25 -10.45 -8.09
CA MET A 132 -17.06 -9.61 -7.97
C MET A 132 -17.19 -8.28 -8.73
N VAL A 133 -17.75 -8.33 -9.93
CA VAL A 133 -17.79 -7.24 -10.91
C VAL A 133 -19.20 -6.64 -10.99
N GLY A 134 -19.32 -5.41 -11.50
CA GLY A 134 -20.58 -4.67 -11.67
C GLY A 134 -20.71 -3.50 -10.71
N LEU A 135 -21.70 -2.63 -10.93
CA LEU A 135 -21.89 -1.39 -10.16
C LEU A 135 -22.06 -1.65 -8.65
N THR A 136 -22.80 -2.69 -8.31
CA THR A 136 -22.99 -3.15 -6.92
C THR A 136 -22.11 -4.36 -6.58
N GLY A 137 -21.14 -4.70 -7.42
CA GLY A 137 -20.22 -5.80 -7.18
C GLY A 137 -19.31 -5.53 -5.99
N VAL A 138 -18.75 -6.58 -5.41
CA VAL A 138 -17.89 -6.50 -4.22
C VAL A 138 -16.70 -5.55 -4.45
N LEU A 139 -16.10 -5.57 -5.65
CA LEU A 139 -14.95 -4.71 -5.96
C LEU A 139 -15.34 -3.23 -6.04
N CYS A 140 -16.40 -2.89 -6.78
CA CYS A 140 -16.80 -1.49 -6.95
C CYS A 140 -17.31 -0.89 -5.62
N THR A 141 -18.11 -1.64 -4.87
CA THR A 141 -18.64 -1.16 -3.58
C THR A 141 -17.54 -0.93 -2.56
N SER A 142 -16.60 -1.87 -2.40
CA SER A 142 -15.48 -1.71 -1.48
C SER A 142 -14.56 -0.54 -1.86
N MET A 143 -14.22 -0.38 -3.13
CA MET A 143 -13.38 0.73 -3.61
C MET A 143 -14.03 2.09 -3.40
N ASN A 144 -15.35 2.22 -3.65
CA ASN A 144 -16.07 3.48 -3.41
C ASN A 144 -16.13 3.83 -1.92
N VAL A 145 -16.38 2.85 -1.04
CA VAL A 145 -16.39 3.10 0.42
C VAL A 145 -15.01 3.58 0.88
N VAL A 146 -13.94 2.91 0.46
CA VAL A 146 -12.56 3.31 0.80
C VAL A 146 -12.25 4.71 0.26
N MET A 147 -12.66 5.00 -0.98
CA MET A 147 -12.47 6.33 -1.60
C MET A 147 -13.14 7.43 -0.79
N LEU A 148 -14.39 7.25 -0.36
CA LEU A 148 -15.11 8.24 0.42
C LEU A 148 -14.42 8.50 1.77
N VAL A 149 -13.95 7.44 2.44
CA VAL A 149 -13.21 7.57 3.70
C VAL A 149 -11.89 8.31 3.49
N TYR A 150 -11.13 7.98 2.44
CA TYR A 150 -9.87 8.65 2.13
C TYR A 150 -10.07 10.11 1.73
N ALA A 151 -11.08 10.40 0.90
CA ALA A 151 -11.43 11.76 0.53
C ALA A 151 -11.82 12.59 1.76
N PHE A 152 -12.64 12.03 2.65
CA PHE A 152 -13.05 12.67 3.90
C PHE A 152 -11.84 12.97 4.80
N LEU A 153 -11.04 11.96 5.13
CA LEU A 153 -9.90 12.10 6.02
C LEU A 153 -8.79 12.99 5.42
N GLY A 154 -8.55 12.88 4.11
CA GLY A 154 -7.57 13.70 3.41
C GLY A 154 -7.97 15.16 3.35
N PHE A 155 -9.23 15.45 3.00
CA PHE A 155 -9.73 16.81 2.92
C PHE A 155 -9.78 17.49 4.30
N PHE A 156 -10.45 16.88 5.28
CA PHE A 156 -10.52 17.47 6.62
C PHE A 156 -9.18 17.46 7.35
N GLY A 157 -8.34 16.44 7.12
CA GLY A 157 -6.97 16.43 7.63
C GLY A 157 -6.14 17.59 7.12
N TYR A 158 -6.22 17.90 5.83
CA TYR A 158 -5.51 19.05 5.25
C TYR A 158 -6.04 20.38 5.78
N LEU A 159 -7.35 20.52 5.99
CA LEU A 159 -7.94 21.73 6.56
C LEU A 159 -7.58 21.96 8.02
N THR A 160 -7.38 20.89 8.79
CA THR A 160 -7.01 20.99 10.21
C THR A 160 -5.52 21.26 10.38
N PHE A 161 -4.65 20.56 9.64
CA PHE A 161 -3.20 20.64 9.86
C PHE A 161 -2.45 21.54 8.87
N GLY A 162 -3.05 21.88 7.73
CA GLY A 162 -2.49 22.80 6.75
C GLY A 162 -1.07 22.42 6.30
N PRO A 163 -0.13 23.38 6.19
CA PRO A 163 1.26 23.13 5.79
C PRO A 163 2.06 22.26 6.76
N SER A 164 1.61 22.12 8.01
CA SER A 164 2.32 21.36 9.06
C SER A 164 1.97 19.87 9.07
N VAL A 165 1.24 19.37 8.05
CA VAL A 165 0.82 17.98 7.99
C VAL A 165 2.01 17.03 7.80
N ALA A 166 2.29 16.21 8.81
CA ALA A 166 3.25 15.11 8.72
C ALA A 166 2.79 14.00 7.74
N GLY A 167 3.71 13.14 7.31
CA GLY A 167 3.48 12.05 6.34
C GLY A 167 2.43 10.98 6.73
N SER A 168 1.86 11.07 7.94
CA SER A 168 0.64 10.35 8.30
C SER A 168 -0.20 11.23 9.21
N LEU A 169 -1.53 11.21 9.03
CA LEU A 169 -2.47 11.97 9.85
C LEU A 169 -2.35 11.62 11.34
N THR A 170 -2.05 10.36 11.65
CA THR A 170 -1.88 9.86 13.02
C THR A 170 -0.66 10.44 13.73
N LEU A 171 0.34 10.92 12.99
CA LEU A 171 1.53 11.57 13.57
C LEU A 171 1.23 13.00 14.04
N ASN A 172 0.27 13.68 13.41
CA ASN A 172 -0.14 15.04 13.77
C ASN A 172 -1.09 15.09 14.98
N LEU A 173 -1.58 13.94 15.46
CA LEU A 173 -2.48 13.88 16.60
C LEU A 173 -1.78 14.29 17.90
N PRO A 174 -2.46 15.05 18.78
CA PRO A 174 -1.90 15.51 20.04
C PRO A 174 -1.47 14.34 20.92
N ASN A 175 -0.42 14.55 21.72
CA ASN A 175 0.14 13.54 22.60
C ASN A 175 -0.65 13.47 23.92
N SER A 176 -1.80 12.80 23.87
CA SER A 176 -2.58 12.42 25.06
C SER A 176 -2.49 10.92 25.32
N ASN A 177 -2.79 10.50 26.56
CA ASN A 177 -2.77 9.07 26.94
C ASN A 177 -3.66 8.21 26.03
N LEU A 178 -4.83 8.74 25.64
CA LEU A 178 -5.73 8.07 24.71
C LEU A 178 -5.10 7.94 23.31
N MET A 179 -4.47 8.99 22.80
CA MET A 179 -3.83 8.97 21.48
C MET A 179 -2.59 8.07 21.45
N ALA A 180 -1.83 8.01 22.54
CA ALA A 180 -0.72 7.06 22.69
C ALA A 180 -1.23 5.61 22.63
N ALA A 181 -2.35 5.31 23.32
CA ALA A 181 -2.99 3.99 23.24
C ALA A 181 -3.46 3.65 21.81
N VAL A 182 -4.02 4.62 21.08
CA VAL A 182 -4.41 4.42 19.67
C VAL A 182 -3.20 4.16 18.78
N LYS A 183 -2.11 4.91 18.95
CA LYS A 183 -0.86 4.68 18.21
C LYS A 183 -0.31 3.28 18.47
N LEU A 184 -0.38 2.79 19.72
CA LEU A 184 -0.05 1.40 20.08
C LEU A 184 -0.96 0.37 19.41
N LEU A 185 -2.27 0.59 19.39
CA LEU A 185 -3.21 -0.30 18.70
C LEU A 185 -2.93 -0.33 17.18
N LEU A 186 -2.62 0.83 16.58
CA LEU A 186 -2.23 0.92 15.17
C LEU A 186 -0.94 0.15 14.87
N VAL A 187 0.06 0.22 15.77
CA VAL A 187 1.25 -0.63 15.70
C VAL A 187 0.85 -2.10 15.70
N ALA A 188 0.02 -2.55 16.65
CA ALA A 188 -0.46 -3.94 16.68
C ALA A 188 -1.21 -4.34 15.41
N LYS A 189 -2.03 -3.44 14.84
CA LYS A 189 -2.71 -3.67 13.56
C LYS A 189 -1.72 -3.85 12.41
N ILE A 190 -0.61 -3.11 12.38
CA ILE A 190 0.42 -3.28 11.34
C ILE A 190 1.05 -4.67 11.42
N PHE A 191 1.35 -5.16 12.63
CA PHE A 191 1.86 -6.52 12.85
C PHE A 191 0.91 -7.59 12.33
N PHE A 192 -0.39 -7.48 12.63
CA PHE A 192 -1.38 -8.47 12.17
C PHE A 192 -1.62 -8.36 10.66
N GLY A 193 -1.64 -7.14 10.12
CA GLY A 193 -1.84 -6.88 8.70
C GLY A 193 -0.69 -7.42 7.83
N SER A 194 0.56 -7.27 8.28
CA SER A 194 1.71 -7.76 7.53
C SER A 194 1.75 -9.28 7.42
N ALA A 195 1.29 -10.00 8.46
CA ALA A 195 1.19 -11.46 8.41
C ALA A 195 0.20 -11.91 7.32
N LEU A 196 -0.94 -11.22 7.20
CA LEU A 196 -1.94 -11.50 6.17
C LEU A 196 -1.42 -11.14 4.76
N GLN A 197 -0.80 -9.97 4.60
CA GLN A 197 -0.23 -9.54 3.33
C GLN A 197 0.85 -10.51 2.85
N LEU A 198 1.77 -10.91 3.75
CA LEU A 198 2.81 -11.88 3.43
C LEU A 198 2.20 -13.23 3.10
N TYR A 199 1.19 -13.71 3.83
CA TYR A 199 0.49 -14.96 3.52
C TYR A 199 -0.05 -14.98 2.08
N VAL A 200 -0.68 -13.87 1.64
CA VAL A 200 -1.19 -13.76 0.26
C VAL A 200 -0.04 -13.81 -0.75
N ILE A 201 1.05 -13.07 -0.53
CA ILE A 201 2.23 -13.08 -1.43
C ILE A 201 2.82 -14.49 -1.54
N ILE A 202 3.02 -15.18 -0.40
CA ILE A 202 3.53 -16.56 -0.37
C ILE A 202 2.60 -17.50 -1.12
N SER A 203 1.28 -17.36 -0.98
CA SER A 203 0.31 -18.22 -1.66
C SER A 203 0.38 -18.10 -3.20
N ILE A 204 0.81 -16.94 -3.70
CA ILE A 204 0.97 -16.69 -5.13
C ILE A 204 2.36 -17.14 -5.63
N LEU A 205 3.42 -16.90 -4.84
CA LEU A 205 4.80 -17.21 -5.24
C LEU A 205 5.23 -18.66 -4.98
N SER A 206 4.66 -19.32 -3.97
CA SER A 206 5.05 -20.69 -3.57
C SER A 206 4.90 -21.70 -4.73
N PRO A 207 3.74 -21.79 -5.44
CA PRO A 207 3.55 -22.78 -6.50
C PRO A 207 4.59 -22.73 -7.65
N PRO A 208 4.90 -21.58 -8.28
CA PRO A 208 5.89 -21.53 -9.36
C PRO A 208 7.32 -21.77 -8.85
N LEU A 209 7.64 -21.39 -7.62
CA LEU A 209 8.96 -21.61 -7.03
C LEU A 209 9.18 -23.10 -6.71
N THR A 210 8.20 -23.76 -6.09
CA THR A 210 8.27 -25.20 -5.83
C THR A 210 8.38 -25.98 -7.13
N ALA A 211 7.57 -25.64 -8.15
CA ALA A 211 7.60 -26.31 -9.45
C ALA A 211 8.96 -26.21 -10.18
N ARG A 212 9.68 -25.10 -10.01
CA ARG A 212 10.98 -24.87 -10.68
C ARG A 212 12.18 -25.40 -9.89
N PHE A 213 12.20 -25.22 -8.58
CA PHE A 213 13.40 -25.41 -7.77
C PHE A 213 13.34 -26.61 -6.81
N PHE A 214 12.15 -27.05 -6.40
CA PHE A 214 11.99 -28.07 -5.37
C PHE A 214 11.20 -29.26 -5.90
N LYS A 215 11.89 -30.29 -6.38
CA LYS A 215 11.27 -31.55 -6.83
C LYS A 215 10.53 -32.23 -5.66
N ALA A 216 9.22 -32.01 -5.60
CA ALA A 216 8.16 -32.87 -5.05
C ALA A 216 8.29 -33.44 -3.61
N SER A 217 9.27 -33.04 -2.79
CA SER A 217 9.27 -33.43 -1.37
C SER A 217 8.48 -32.43 -0.52
N PRO A 218 7.51 -32.87 0.32
CA PRO A 218 6.72 -31.97 1.16
C PRO A 218 7.57 -31.18 2.16
N ARG A 219 8.71 -31.73 2.60
CA ARG A 219 9.66 -31.00 3.46
C ARG A 219 10.36 -29.86 2.72
N GLN A 220 10.76 -30.07 1.47
CA GLN A 220 11.43 -29.04 0.67
C GLN A 220 10.47 -27.89 0.31
N ALA A 221 9.21 -28.22 0.00
CA ALA A 221 8.18 -27.22 -0.20
C ALA A 221 7.98 -26.35 1.06
N ALA A 222 7.85 -26.96 2.24
CA ALA A 222 7.72 -26.23 3.50
C ALA A 222 8.93 -25.33 3.79
N ILE A 223 10.15 -25.84 3.58
CA ILE A 223 11.39 -25.04 3.75
C ILE A 223 11.39 -23.85 2.78
N SER A 224 10.99 -24.05 1.53
CA SER A 224 10.94 -22.99 0.53
C SER A 224 10.00 -21.85 0.92
N GLU A 225 8.86 -22.15 1.54
CA GLU A 225 7.93 -21.14 2.04
C GLU A 225 8.52 -20.33 3.19
N TYR A 226 9.20 -20.97 4.15
CA TYR A 226 9.84 -20.26 5.25
C TYR A 226 11.01 -19.38 4.77
N VAL A 227 11.83 -19.89 3.85
CA VAL A 227 12.91 -19.10 3.24
C VAL A 227 12.33 -17.89 2.51
N LEU A 228 11.26 -18.08 1.73
CA LEU A 228 10.62 -16.98 1.03
C LEU A 228 10.05 -15.93 1.99
N ARG A 229 9.44 -16.34 3.11
CA ARG A 229 8.96 -15.42 4.15
C ARG A 229 10.09 -14.58 4.76
N ILE A 230 11.21 -15.22 5.07
CA ILE A 230 12.39 -14.53 5.64
C ILE A 230 12.96 -13.54 4.62
N VAL A 231 13.16 -13.97 3.37
CA VAL A 231 13.73 -13.12 2.30
C VAL A 231 12.83 -11.91 2.03
N LEU A 232 11.52 -12.10 1.90
CA LEU A 232 10.59 -11.01 1.66
C LEU A 232 10.50 -10.04 2.84
N THR A 233 10.54 -10.56 4.08
CA THR A 233 10.55 -9.72 5.29
C THR A 233 11.87 -8.95 5.42
N ALA A 234 13.01 -9.56 5.09
CA ALA A 234 14.31 -8.90 5.08
C ALA A 234 14.40 -7.81 4.01
N PHE A 235 13.92 -8.10 2.79
CA PHE A 235 13.84 -7.11 1.71
C PHE A 235 13.01 -5.89 2.12
N SER A 236 11.85 -6.13 2.74
CA SER A 236 10.99 -5.09 3.31
C SER A 236 11.73 -4.18 4.32
N LEU A 237 12.54 -4.77 5.20
CA LEU A 237 13.36 -4.03 6.15
C LEU A 237 14.43 -3.20 5.43
N THR A 238 15.12 -3.77 4.43
CA THR A 238 16.15 -3.04 3.67
C THR A 238 15.58 -1.78 3.03
N VAL A 239 14.41 -1.87 2.38
CA VAL A 239 13.77 -0.71 1.77
C VAL A 239 13.38 0.35 2.83
N ALA A 240 12.86 -0.08 3.98
CA ALA A 240 12.52 0.83 5.07
C ALA A 240 13.73 1.54 5.70
N VAL A 241 14.90 0.89 5.73
CA VAL A 241 16.16 1.51 6.18
C VAL A 241 16.70 2.49 5.14
N CYS A 242 16.57 2.18 3.85
CA CYS A 242 17.01 3.07 2.76
C CYS A 242 16.17 4.36 2.67
N VAL A 243 14.86 4.28 2.90
CA VAL A 243 13.94 5.44 2.83
C VAL A 243 13.04 5.44 4.07
N PRO A 244 13.49 6.04 5.19
CA PRO A 244 12.76 5.98 6.46
C PRO A 244 11.57 6.94 6.54
N ASN A 245 11.47 7.91 5.62
CA ASN A 245 10.40 8.90 5.59
C ASN A 245 9.16 8.35 4.87
N LEU A 246 8.04 8.27 5.60
CA LEU A 246 6.75 7.84 5.06
C LEU A 246 6.27 8.67 3.88
N TYR A 247 6.52 9.98 3.94
CA TYR A 247 6.16 10.93 2.87
C TYR A 247 6.87 10.62 1.54
N ASP A 248 8.08 10.07 1.59
CA ASP A 248 8.87 9.76 0.39
C ASP A 248 8.61 8.33 -0.11
N ILE A 249 8.53 7.36 0.80
CA ILE A 249 8.43 5.93 0.43
C ILE A 249 7.07 5.55 -0.15
N ILE A 250 5.97 6.11 0.36
CA ILE A 250 4.62 5.79 -0.09
C ILE A 250 4.42 6.19 -1.57
N PRO A 251 4.69 7.46 -1.96
CA PRO A 251 4.65 7.85 -3.36
C PRO A 251 5.63 7.09 -4.24
N LEU A 252 6.87 6.83 -3.77
CA LEU A 252 7.88 6.12 -4.57
C LEU A 252 7.39 4.75 -5.00
N VAL A 253 6.78 4.00 -4.08
CA VAL A 253 6.28 2.65 -4.33
C VAL A 253 5.05 2.68 -5.24
N GLY A 254 4.15 3.63 -5.03
CA GLY A 254 2.97 3.81 -5.89
C GLY A 254 3.32 4.28 -7.32
N ILE A 255 4.31 5.18 -7.47
CA ILE A 255 4.80 5.65 -8.77
C ILE A 255 5.50 4.54 -9.54
N THR A 256 6.29 3.71 -8.85
CA THR A 256 7.01 2.61 -9.49
C THR A 256 6.07 1.45 -9.78
N ALA A 257 5.79 0.63 -8.77
CA ALA A 257 5.05 -0.60 -8.98
C ALA A 257 3.54 -0.34 -9.18
N GLY A 258 2.97 0.67 -8.52
CA GLY A 258 1.55 1.02 -8.70
C GLY A 258 1.21 1.47 -10.13
N MET A 259 1.97 2.41 -10.72
CA MET A 259 1.74 2.87 -12.10
C MET A 259 2.01 1.77 -13.13
N LEU A 260 3.04 0.94 -12.89
CA LEU A 260 3.34 -0.21 -13.74
C LEU A 260 2.17 -1.19 -13.76
N LEU A 261 1.64 -1.57 -12.61
CA LEU A 261 0.59 -2.60 -12.50
C LEU A 261 -0.82 -2.09 -12.81
N SER A 262 -1.07 -0.79 -12.71
CA SER A 262 -2.40 -0.20 -12.93
C SER A 262 -2.62 0.36 -14.32
N LEU A 263 -1.60 0.94 -14.96
CA LEU A 263 -1.73 1.62 -16.24
C LEU A 263 -0.91 0.92 -17.32
N ILE A 264 0.38 0.72 -17.10
CA ILE A 264 1.30 0.26 -18.15
C ILE A 264 1.05 -1.22 -18.50
N LEU A 265 1.07 -2.11 -17.51
CA LEU A 265 0.88 -3.54 -17.75
C LEU A 265 -0.53 -3.86 -18.29
N PRO A 266 -1.63 -3.33 -17.71
CA PRO A 266 -2.97 -3.60 -18.25
C PRO A 266 -3.17 -3.07 -19.68
N SER A 267 -2.65 -1.88 -20.02
CA SER A 267 -2.78 -1.34 -21.39
C SER A 267 -2.04 -2.17 -22.44
N ILE A 268 -0.84 -2.66 -22.11
CA ILE A 268 -0.09 -3.57 -22.98
C ILE A 268 -0.85 -4.89 -23.14
N LEU A 269 -1.22 -5.53 -22.03
CA LEU A 269 -1.91 -6.83 -22.06
C LEU A 269 -3.25 -6.76 -22.78
N HIS A 270 -4.04 -5.70 -22.53
CA HIS A 270 -5.31 -5.48 -23.20
C HIS A 270 -5.13 -5.30 -24.71
N THR A 271 -4.11 -4.54 -25.13
CA THR A 271 -3.77 -4.40 -26.56
C THR A 271 -3.35 -5.73 -27.18
N LEU A 272 -2.40 -6.44 -26.58
CA LEU A 272 -1.88 -7.69 -27.14
C LEU A 272 -2.93 -8.80 -27.23
N MET A 273 -3.83 -8.88 -26.24
CA MET A 273 -4.86 -9.92 -26.20
C MET A 273 -6.03 -9.64 -27.14
N PHE A 274 -6.54 -8.39 -27.17
CA PHE A 274 -7.81 -8.09 -27.84
C PHE A 274 -7.65 -7.50 -29.24
N LEU A 275 -6.52 -6.85 -29.55
CA LEU A 275 -6.27 -6.31 -30.88
C LEU A 275 -6.36 -7.37 -32.01
N PRO A 276 -5.72 -8.56 -31.92
CA PRO A 276 -5.82 -9.57 -32.99
C PRO A 276 -7.25 -10.10 -33.18
N ILE A 277 -8.03 -10.19 -32.09
CA ILE A 277 -9.42 -10.65 -32.12
C ILE A 277 -10.29 -9.62 -32.85
N VAL A 278 -10.14 -8.33 -32.53
CA VAL A 278 -10.96 -7.26 -33.13
C VAL A 278 -10.59 -7.01 -34.59
N LEU A 279 -9.30 -7.15 -34.96
CA LEU A 279 -8.85 -7.04 -36.35
C LEU A 279 -9.35 -8.18 -37.23
N SER A 280 -9.60 -9.36 -36.66
CA SER A 280 -10.14 -10.52 -37.37
C SER A 280 -11.63 -10.36 -37.72
N GLU A 281 -12.34 -9.39 -37.12
CA GLU A 281 -13.73 -9.11 -37.46
C GLU A 281 -13.82 -7.92 -38.44
N GLU A 282 -14.08 -8.22 -39.72
CA GLU A 282 -14.06 -7.29 -40.87
C GLU A 282 -14.93 -6.02 -40.74
N LYS A 283 -15.84 -5.93 -39.75
CA LYS A 283 -16.75 -4.78 -39.56
C LYS A 283 -16.49 -3.93 -38.32
N LYS A 284 -15.35 -4.11 -37.63
CA LYS A 284 -15.07 -3.42 -36.35
C LYS A 284 -13.77 -2.61 -36.32
N VAL A 285 -13.32 -2.07 -37.47
CA VAL A 285 -12.13 -1.21 -37.56
C VAL A 285 -12.19 -0.01 -36.60
N MET A 286 -13.34 0.65 -36.48
CA MET A 286 -13.53 1.77 -35.54
C MET A 286 -13.27 1.34 -34.08
N ARG A 287 -13.66 0.12 -33.71
CA ARG A 287 -13.43 -0.41 -32.35
C ARG A 287 -11.96 -0.74 -32.11
N ALA A 288 -11.25 -1.23 -33.14
CA ALA A 288 -9.81 -1.43 -33.06
C ALA A 288 -9.06 -0.10 -32.86
N VAL A 289 -9.44 0.94 -33.62
CA VAL A 289 -8.86 2.27 -33.49
C VAL A 289 -9.11 2.86 -32.10
N PHE A 290 -10.34 2.78 -31.59
CA PHE A 290 -10.67 3.27 -30.26
C PHE A 290 -9.87 2.55 -29.16
N LEU A 291 -9.77 1.22 -29.24
CA LEU A 291 -8.98 0.41 -28.31
C LEU A 291 -7.50 0.81 -28.32
N ILE A 292 -6.91 0.99 -29.50
CA ILE A 292 -5.52 1.44 -29.63
C ILE A 292 -5.34 2.83 -29.00
N ILE A 293 -6.22 3.78 -29.30
CA ILE A 293 -6.14 5.15 -28.77
C ILE A 293 -6.23 5.14 -27.24
N GLU A 294 -7.22 4.45 -26.67
CA GLU A 294 -7.43 4.36 -25.23
C GLU A 294 -6.21 3.74 -24.53
N ASN A 295 -5.76 2.57 -24.99
CA ASN A 295 -4.62 1.90 -24.37
C ASN A 295 -3.31 2.68 -24.57
N THR A 296 -3.12 3.34 -25.72
CA THR A 296 -1.93 4.18 -25.96
C THR A 296 -1.95 5.40 -25.05
N ALA A 297 -3.11 6.01 -24.83
CA ALA A 297 -3.26 7.13 -23.90
C ALA A 297 -2.94 6.69 -22.47
N LEU A 298 -3.45 5.55 -22.00
CA LEU A 298 -3.15 5.00 -20.68
C LEU A 298 -1.66 4.64 -20.52
N PHE A 299 -1.05 4.07 -21.57
CA PHE A 299 0.37 3.73 -21.58
C PHE A 299 1.25 4.97 -21.46
N VAL A 300 0.99 6.00 -22.29
CA VAL A 300 1.72 7.27 -22.26
C VAL A 300 1.51 7.96 -20.91
N LEU A 301 0.27 8.02 -20.41
CA LEU A 301 -0.04 8.59 -19.11
C LEU A 301 0.74 7.88 -17.99
N GLY A 302 0.72 6.54 -17.96
CA GLY A 302 1.48 5.75 -16.99
C GLY A 302 2.98 6.03 -17.06
N TRP A 303 3.56 6.12 -18.26
CA TRP A 303 4.98 6.44 -18.42
C TRP A 303 5.33 7.86 -17.98
N THR A 304 4.47 8.84 -18.27
CA THR A 304 4.68 10.24 -17.86
C THR A 304 4.67 10.38 -16.34
N PHE A 305 3.69 9.79 -15.65
CA PHE A 305 3.65 9.80 -14.18
C PHE A 305 4.82 9.02 -13.57
N LEU A 306 5.20 7.89 -14.16
CA LEU A 306 6.35 7.11 -13.70
C LEU A 306 7.64 7.93 -13.81
N ALA A 307 7.94 8.51 -14.98
CA ALA A 307 9.18 9.25 -15.19
C ALA A 307 9.25 10.53 -14.35
N THR A 308 8.20 11.35 -14.38
CA THR A 308 8.16 12.63 -13.65
C THR A 308 8.09 12.41 -12.14
N GLY A 309 7.43 11.33 -11.71
CA GLY A 309 7.29 10.98 -10.31
C GLY A 309 8.56 10.40 -9.73
N LEU A 310 9.23 9.51 -10.45
CA LEU A 310 10.51 8.97 -10.02
C LEU A 310 11.54 10.09 -9.86
N TYR A 311 11.59 11.01 -10.83
CA TYR A 311 12.45 12.20 -10.75
C TYR A 311 12.13 13.05 -9.50
N SER A 312 10.86 13.31 -9.25
CA SER A 312 10.40 14.11 -8.10
C SER A 312 10.68 13.43 -6.76
N SER A 313 10.39 12.13 -6.64
CA SER A 313 10.60 11.34 -5.42
C SER A 313 12.09 11.19 -5.11
N ILE A 314 12.94 10.93 -6.10
CA ILE A 314 14.40 10.88 -5.90
C ILE A 314 14.92 12.25 -5.47
N GLY A 315 14.46 13.33 -6.11
CA GLY A 315 14.80 14.70 -5.71
C GLY A 315 14.47 14.98 -4.24
N SER A 316 13.26 14.62 -3.80
CA SER A 316 12.82 14.76 -2.40
C SER A 316 13.68 13.97 -1.42
N ILE A 317 14.00 12.71 -1.76
CA ILE A 317 14.84 11.83 -0.92
C ILE A 317 16.26 12.39 -0.78
N VAL A 318 16.83 12.92 -1.87
CA VAL A 318 18.18 13.50 -1.85
C VAL A 318 18.20 14.81 -1.07
N SER A 319 17.19 15.67 -1.23
CA SER A 319 17.13 16.94 -0.50
C SER A 319 16.86 16.77 1.00
N ASN A 320 16.10 15.75 1.40
CA ASN A 320 15.75 15.50 2.81
C ASN A 320 16.82 14.75 3.61
N ASN A 321 17.88 14.25 2.94
CA ASN A 321 19.01 13.55 3.57
C ASN A 321 20.20 14.47 3.89
N HIS A 322 20.04 15.79 3.71
CA HIS A 322 20.97 16.84 4.14
C HIS A 322 20.30 17.75 5.17
#